data_AF-A0A1E7JF31-F1
#
_entry.id   AF-A0A1E7JF31-F1
#
_cell.length_a   1.000
_cell.length_b   1.000
_cell.length_c   1.000
_cell.angle_alpha   90.00
_cell.angle_beta   90.00
_cell.angle_gamma   90.00
#
_symmetry.space_group_name_H-M   'P 1'
#
loop_
_entity.id
_entity.type
_entity.pdbx_description
1 polymer ?
#
loop_
_entity_poly.entity_id
_entity_poly.type
_entity_poly.pdbx_seq_one_letter_code
_entity_poly.pdbx_strand_id
1 'polypeptide(L)'
;MTTVQLDNCVKERFNVGLYEFMKDKVELESLYDYEVAGILNVDGAYVSRLRKAFGIKKANGFSRRFENAYGKGAVERFKKIIENPDNALVDVAGHFGFSREYARQVYRKIYGCPYTNAFQSKVIVRKRRKLDYKMSSRRFVSLTEAIERMKLFGFAPKMTEKGSASTFFVNGYKLVFRCTSKSILLGSNRYFRISHGDRSNGHCDFFICLCRNNGKSIYFVIPRHVMPKYGVCLLLDKGSRKSKYTKYKDAWHLLTPENHRNVVTPANTDSTLGAAQSSKKSGGRPGYVNSGSHLDPYNSPGAQLRAEINSRVYASG
;
A
#
# COMPACT_ATOMS: atom_id res chain seq x y z
N MET A 1 -46.28 -29.83 31.93
CA MET A 1 -46.17 -28.64 32.80
C MET A 1 -46.92 -27.49 32.13
N THR A 2 -47.90 -26.91 32.80
CA THR A 2 -48.68 -25.77 32.28
C THR A 2 -47.97 -24.45 32.58
N THR A 3 -48.34 -23.36 31.89
CA THR A 3 -47.81 -22.01 32.15
C THR A 3 -48.05 -21.54 33.58
N VAL A 4 -49.23 -21.87 34.14
CA VAL A 4 -49.61 -21.54 35.53
C VAL A 4 -48.73 -22.29 36.54
N GLN A 5 -48.46 -23.58 36.30
CA GLN A 5 -47.55 -24.36 37.16
C GLN A 5 -46.12 -23.82 37.12
N LEU A 6 -45.67 -23.37 35.94
CA LEU A 6 -44.35 -22.76 35.79
C LEU A 6 -44.26 -21.38 36.47
N ASP A 7 -45.31 -20.56 36.38
CA ASP A 7 -45.35 -19.26 37.05
C ASP A 7 -45.29 -19.41 38.57
N ASN A 8 -46.02 -20.37 39.15
CA ASN A 8 -45.92 -20.67 40.58
C ASN A 8 -44.51 -21.15 40.96
N CYS A 9 -43.91 -22.04 40.16
CA CYS A 9 -42.54 -22.51 40.41
C CYS A 9 -41.50 -21.38 40.37
N VAL A 10 -41.64 -20.44 39.42
CA VAL A 10 -40.74 -19.28 39.32
C VAL A 10 -40.95 -18.32 40.48
N LYS A 11 -42.19 -18.06 40.88
CA LYS A 11 -42.51 -17.24 42.06
C LYS A 11 -41.92 -17.84 43.34
N GLU A 12 -42.05 -19.14 43.54
CA GLU A 12 -41.49 -19.83 44.72
C GLU A 12 -39.96 -19.81 44.74
N ARG A 13 -39.30 -20.03 43.59
CA ARG A 13 -37.82 -20.11 43.54
C ARG A 13 -37.11 -18.75 43.49
N PHE A 14 -37.69 -17.78 42.80
CA PHE A 14 -37.00 -16.54 42.45
C PHE A 14 -37.73 -15.29 42.97
N ASN A 15 -38.89 -15.44 43.61
CA ASN A 15 -39.71 -14.35 44.13
C ASN A 15 -40.06 -13.27 43.09
N VAL A 16 -40.24 -13.67 41.84
CA VAL A 16 -40.61 -12.81 40.71
C VAL A 16 -41.65 -13.51 39.82
N GLY A 17 -42.40 -12.76 39.02
CA GLY A 17 -43.33 -13.35 38.05
C GLY A 17 -42.61 -14.00 36.87
N LEU A 18 -43.23 -14.98 36.20
CA LEU A 18 -42.64 -15.66 35.04
C LEU A 18 -42.28 -14.69 33.90
N TYR A 19 -43.10 -13.66 33.70
CA TYR A 19 -42.83 -12.61 32.71
C TYR A 19 -41.57 -11.80 33.06
N GLU A 20 -41.47 -11.33 34.31
CA GLU A 20 -40.33 -10.55 34.80
C GLU A 20 -39.05 -11.37 34.77
N PHE A 21 -39.11 -12.61 35.24
CA PHE A 21 -38.01 -13.56 35.14
C PHE A 21 -37.52 -13.73 33.70
N MET A 22 -38.44 -13.97 32.76
CA MET A 22 -38.09 -14.13 31.35
C MET A 22 -37.46 -12.85 30.78
N LYS A 23 -38.01 -11.69 31.14
CA LYS A 23 -37.51 -10.40 30.69
C LYS A 23 -36.09 -10.16 31.24
N ASP A 24 -35.86 -10.39 32.51
CA ASP A 24 -34.54 -10.21 33.13
C ASP A 24 -33.51 -11.17 32.55
N LYS A 25 -33.85 -12.46 32.44
CA LYS A 25 -32.92 -13.47 31.92
C LYS A 25 -32.56 -13.25 30.44
N VAL A 26 -33.51 -12.79 29.62
CA VAL A 26 -33.27 -12.60 28.18
C VAL A 26 -32.73 -11.19 27.87
N GLU A 27 -33.25 -10.12 28.48
CA GLU A 27 -32.87 -8.75 28.15
C GLU A 27 -31.67 -8.25 28.98
N LEU A 28 -31.66 -8.50 30.29
CA LEU A 28 -30.54 -8.08 31.16
C LEU A 28 -29.37 -9.05 31.07
N GLU A 29 -29.62 -10.34 31.29
CA GLU A 29 -28.56 -11.34 31.32
C GLU A 29 -28.17 -11.86 29.92
N SER A 30 -28.95 -11.54 28.89
CA SER A 30 -28.71 -11.98 27.50
C SER A 30 -28.64 -13.51 27.32
N LEU A 31 -29.40 -14.27 28.11
CA LEU A 31 -29.48 -15.74 28.02
C LEU A 31 -30.24 -16.18 26.76
N TYR A 32 -29.80 -17.30 26.20
CA TYR A 32 -30.51 -18.00 25.14
C TYR A 32 -31.62 -18.89 25.72
N ASP A 33 -32.64 -19.15 24.89
CA ASP A 33 -33.79 -19.98 25.26
C ASP A 33 -33.39 -21.35 25.89
N TYR A 34 -32.30 -21.98 25.45
CA TYR A 34 -31.82 -23.26 26.01
C TYR A 34 -31.16 -23.10 27.40
N GLU A 35 -30.55 -21.96 27.70
CA GLU A 35 -29.94 -21.69 29.01
C GLU A 35 -31.04 -21.41 30.03
N VAL A 36 -32.05 -20.63 29.64
CA VAL A 36 -33.25 -20.39 30.44
C VAL A 36 -34.02 -21.70 30.66
N ALA A 37 -34.12 -22.54 29.63
CA ALA A 37 -34.72 -23.87 29.75
C ALA A 37 -33.98 -24.76 30.76
N GLY A 38 -32.64 -24.70 30.79
CA GLY A 38 -31.82 -25.38 31.81
C GLY A 38 -32.09 -24.87 33.24
N ILE A 39 -32.26 -23.56 33.43
CA ILE A 39 -32.57 -22.97 34.75
C ILE A 39 -33.96 -23.42 35.24
N LEU A 40 -34.93 -23.44 34.32
CA LEU A 40 -36.31 -23.80 34.60
C LEU A 40 -36.56 -25.32 34.57
N ASN A 41 -35.57 -26.12 34.15
CA ASN A 41 -35.68 -27.55 33.93
C ASN A 41 -36.86 -27.94 33.02
N VAL A 42 -37.02 -27.22 31.90
CA VAL A 42 -38.07 -27.44 30.89
C VAL A 42 -37.47 -27.60 29.50
N ASP A 43 -38.30 -27.94 28.52
CA ASP A 43 -37.88 -28.00 27.12
C ASP A 43 -37.60 -26.61 26.51
N GLY A 44 -36.55 -26.53 25.68
CA GLY A 44 -36.14 -25.29 25.02
C GLY A 44 -37.18 -24.73 24.04
N ALA A 45 -37.94 -25.60 23.35
CA ALA A 45 -38.99 -25.15 22.44
C ALA A 45 -40.19 -24.57 23.21
N TYR A 46 -40.43 -25.03 24.44
CA TYR A 46 -41.40 -24.42 25.34
C TYR A 46 -41.00 -22.99 25.73
N VAL A 47 -39.75 -22.77 26.14
CA VAL A 47 -39.24 -21.41 26.44
C VAL A 47 -39.30 -20.50 25.22
N SER A 48 -38.97 -21.01 24.02
CA SER A 48 -39.08 -20.20 22.80
C SER A 48 -40.52 -19.79 22.50
N ARG A 49 -41.52 -20.65 22.78
CA ARG A 49 -42.94 -20.30 22.63
C ARG A 49 -43.37 -19.26 23.66
N LEU A 50 -42.96 -19.46 24.91
CA LEU A 50 -43.23 -18.55 26.02
C LEU A 50 -42.68 -17.14 25.75
N ARG A 51 -41.41 -17.04 25.34
CA ARG A 51 -40.75 -15.79 24.98
C ARG A 51 -41.51 -15.04 23.88
N LYS A 52 -41.95 -15.75 22.83
CA LYS A 52 -42.74 -15.17 21.73
C LYS A 52 -44.10 -14.68 22.22
N ALA A 53 -44.78 -15.44 23.08
CA ALA A 53 -46.06 -15.05 23.66
C ALA A 53 -45.95 -13.78 24.51
N PHE A 54 -44.82 -13.59 25.19
CA PHE A 54 -44.52 -12.37 25.95
C PHE A 54 -43.99 -11.20 25.13
N GLY A 55 -43.83 -11.36 23.81
CA GLY A 55 -43.30 -10.30 22.94
C GLY A 55 -41.80 -9.98 23.16
N ILE A 56 -41.07 -10.82 23.90
CA ILE A 56 -39.66 -10.59 24.25
C ILE A 56 -38.77 -10.94 23.04
N LYS A 57 -37.89 -10.02 22.64
CA LYS A 57 -36.95 -10.26 21.53
C LYS A 57 -35.85 -11.25 21.95
N LYS A 58 -35.30 -11.96 20.98
CA LYS A 58 -34.20 -12.91 21.25
C LYS A 58 -32.94 -12.14 21.66
N ALA A 59 -32.31 -12.57 22.74
CA ALA A 59 -31.02 -12.03 23.16
C ALA A 59 -29.94 -12.21 22.09
N ASN A 60 -29.10 -11.19 21.91
CA ASN A 60 -27.81 -11.34 21.24
C ASN A 60 -26.73 -11.68 22.27
N GLY A 61 -26.78 -12.91 22.82
CA GLY A 61 -25.83 -13.41 23.82
C GLY A 61 -24.40 -13.63 23.31
N PHE A 62 -24.05 -13.16 22.09
CA PHE A 62 -22.74 -13.36 21.49
C PHE A 62 -21.64 -12.75 22.37
N SER A 63 -21.74 -11.46 22.72
CA SER A 63 -20.72 -10.76 23.50
C SER A 63 -20.45 -11.44 24.83
N ARG A 64 -21.52 -11.81 25.55
CA ARG A 64 -21.42 -12.52 26.83
C ARG A 64 -20.72 -13.86 26.68
N ARG A 65 -21.12 -14.70 25.72
CA ARG A 65 -20.47 -16.00 25.50
C ARG A 65 -19.02 -15.86 25.07
N PHE A 66 -18.72 -14.85 24.25
CA PHE A 66 -17.37 -14.56 23.83
C PHE A 66 -16.50 -14.13 25.02
N GLU A 67 -17.01 -13.29 25.92
CA GLU A 67 -16.31 -12.91 27.14
C GLU A 67 -16.19 -14.05 28.15
N ASN A 68 -17.19 -14.93 28.26
CA ASN A 68 -17.09 -16.13 29.10
C ASN A 68 -16.01 -17.09 28.59
N ALA A 69 -15.85 -17.20 27.26
CA ALA A 69 -14.87 -18.10 26.65
C ALA A 69 -13.44 -17.52 26.65
N TYR A 70 -13.30 -16.20 26.43
CA TYR A 70 -11.99 -15.55 26.18
C TYR A 70 -11.63 -14.47 27.22
N GLY A 71 -12.39 -14.41 28.32
CA GLY A 71 -12.22 -13.48 29.43
C GLY A 71 -12.94 -12.14 29.25
N LYS A 72 -13.20 -11.47 30.37
CA LYS A 72 -13.83 -10.14 30.43
C LYS A 72 -13.12 -9.14 29.51
N GLY A 73 -13.89 -8.37 28.73
CA GLY A 73 -13.35 -7.40 27.77
C GLY A 73 -12.74 -8.01 26.49
N ALA A 74 -12.97 -9.30 26.22
CA ALA A 74 -12.49 -9.94 25.00
C ALA A 74 -12.99 -9.25 23.72
N VAL A 75 -14.23 -8.77 23.70
CA VAL A 75 -14.80 -8.06 22.54
C VAL A 75 -14.04 -6.76 22.28
N GLU A 76 -13.71 -5.99 23.32
CA GLU A 76 -12.94 -4.75 23.19
C GLU A 76 -11.51 -5.03 22.71
N ARG A 77 -10.87 -6.07 23.25
CA ARG A 77 -9.56 -6.52 22.77
C ARG A 77 -9.60 -6.91 21.30
N PHE A 78 -10.63 -7.64 20.88
CA PHE A 78 -10.86 -7.99 19.48
C PHE A 78 -10.94 -6.74 18.59
N LYS A 79 -11.76 -5.75 18.98
CA LYS A 79 -11.89 -4.47 18.27
C LYS A 79 -10.55 -3.75 18.16
N LYS A 80 -9.84 -3.60 19.28
CA LYS A 80 -8.54 -2.92 19.34
C LYS A 80 -7.50 -3.54 18.40
N ILE A 81 -7.43 -4.87 18.35
CA ILE A 81 -6.49 -5.57 17.46
C ILE A 81 -6.92 -5.40 16.00
N ILE A 82 -8.20 -5.59 15.67
CA ILE A 82 -8.67 -5.57 14.29
C ILE A 82 -8.82 -4.16 13.72
N GLU A 83 -8.89 -3.11 14.54
CA GLU A 83 -8.95 -1.73 14.07
C GLU A 83 -7.56 -1.19 13.67
N ASN A 84 -6.49 -1.78 14.21
CA ASN A 84 -5.14 -1.46 13.75
C ASN A 84 -5.00 -1.80 12.25
N PRO A 85 -4.61 -0.84 11.40
CA PRO A 85 -4.52 -1.04 9.96
C PRO A 85 -3.44 -2.04 9.56
N ASP A 86 -2.45 -2.30 10.40
CA ASP A 86 -1.37 -3.25 10.12
C ASP A 86 -1.76 -4.70 10.43
N ASN A 87 -2.76 -4.88 11.29
CA ASN A 87 -3.28 -6.19 11.68
C ASN A 87 -4.35 -6.71 10.69
N ALA A 88 -4.47 -8.03 10.63
CA ALA A 88 -5.44 -8.79 9.87
C ALA A 88 -6.20 -9.78 10.78
N LEU A 89 -7.17 -10.49 10.21
CA LEU A 89 -7.91 -11.53 10.92
C LEU A 89 -7.01 -12.65 11.47
N VAL A 90 -5.85 -12.90 10.85
CA VAL A 90 -4.88 -13.89 11.32
C VAL A 90 -4.25 -13.47 12.66
N ASP A 91 -3.95 -12.19 12.84
CA ASP A 91 -3.33 -11.69 14.07
C ASP A 91 -4.31 -11.78 15.25
N VAL A 92 -5.58 -11.47 14.98
CA VAL A 92 -6.66 -11.66 15.96
C VAL A 92 -6.85 -13.14 16.29
N ALA A 93 -6.87 -13.99 15.26
CA ALA A 93 -6.99 -15.43 15.42
C ALA A 93 -5.86 -16.01 16.27
N GLY A 94 -4.61 -15.59 16.02
CA GLY A 94 -3.45 -15.96 16.82
C GLY A 94 -3.54 -15.49 18.27
N HIS A 95 -4.01 -14.26 18.52
CA HIS A 95 -4.17 -13.72 19.87
C HIS A 95 -5.17 -14.51 20.72
N PHE A 96 -6.28 -14.95 20.13
CA PHE A 96 -7.34 -15.66 20.86
C PHE A 96 -7.26 -17.19 20.75
N GLY A 97 -6.30 -17.73 19.98
CA GLY A 97 -6.12 -19.18 19.81
C GLY A 97 -7.21 -19.86 18.98
N PHE A 98 -7.86 -19.16 18.04
CA PHE A 98 -8.88 -19.73 17.16
C PHE A 98 -8.54 -19.60 15.68
N SER A 99 -9.37 -20.16 14.79
CA SER A 99 -9.13 -20.09 13.35
C SER A 99 -9.45 -18.72 12.75
N ARG A 100 -8.77 -18.38 11.64
CA ARG A 100 -9.06 -17.15 10.87
C ARG A 100 -10.53 -17.07 10.42
N GLU A 101 -11.15 -18.19 10.06
CA GLU A 101 -12.54 -18.19 9.63
C GLU A 101 -13.48 -17.91 10.81
N TYR A 102 -13.18 -18.43 12.00
CA TYR A 102 -13.91 -18.04 13.20
C TYR A 102 -13.74 -16.54 13.50
N ALA A 103 -12.53 -15.99 13.34
CA ALA A 103 -12.28 -14.55 13.46
C ALA A 103 -13.20 -13.72 12.52
N ARG A 104 -13.39 -14.19 11.28
CA ARG A 104 -14.28 -13.56 10.30
C ARG A 104 -15.74 -13.62 10.74
N GLN A 105 -16.19 -14.74 11.29
CA GLN A 105 -17.54 -14.89 11.82
C GLN A 105 -17.78 -13.97 13.02
N VAL A 106 -16.82 -13.91 13.95
CA VAL A 106 -16.83 -12.98 15.09
C VAL A 106 -16.88 -11.53 14.60
N TYR A 107 -16.05 -11.16 13.62
CA TYR A 107 -16.09 -9.83 13.03
C TYR A 107 -17.48 -9.47 12.51
N ARG A 108 -18.12 -10.37 11.76
CA ARG A 108 -19.49 -10.16 11.25
C ARG A 108 -20.51 -10.02 12.37
N LYS A 109 -20.35 -10.76 13.48
CA LYS A 109 -21.22 -10.67 14.66
C LYS A 109 -21.07 -9.34 15.41
N ILE A 110 -19.85 -8.81 15.48
CA ILE A 110 -19.55 -7.55 16.18
C ILE A 110 -19.94 -6.33 15.34
N TYR A 111 -19.56 -6.31 14.07
CA TYR A 111 -19.69 -5.13 13.20
C TYR A 111 -20.92 -5.17 12.27
N GLY A 112 -21.63 -6.29 12.20
CA GLY A 112 -22.81 -6.45 11.33
C GLY A 112 -22.50 -6.51 9.83
N CYS A 113 -21.23 -6.41 9.43
CA CYS A 113 -20.80 -6.33 8.04
C CYS A 113 -19.64 -7.30 7.73
N PRO A 114 -19.39 -7.63 6.46
CA PRO A 114 -18.28 -8.50 6.08
C PRO A 114 -16.92 -7.77 6.21
N TYR A 115 -15.89 -8.50 6.65
CA TYR A 115 -14.52 -7.97 6.79
C TYR A 115 -13.90 -7.46 5.48
N THR A 116 -14.42 -7.89 4.32
CA THR A 116 -13.93 -7.46 3.00
C THR A 116 -13.88 -5.94 2.87
N ASN A 117 -14.88 -5.24 3.42
CA ASN A 117 -14.96 -3.78 3.34
C ASN A 117 -13.83 -3.13 4.15
N ALA A 118 -13.62 -3.58 5.39
CA ALA A 118 -12.53 -3.11 6.23
C ALA A 118 -11.15 -3.45 5.64
N PHE A 119 -11.01 -4.65 5.05
CA PHE A 119 -9.77 -5.06 4.40
C PHE A 119 -9.38 -4.11 3.25
N GLN A 120 -10.33 -3.74 2.39
CA GLN A 120 -10.09 -2.80 1.30
C GLN A 120 -9.64 -1.43 1.83
N SER A 121 -10.32 -0.90 2.84
CA SER A 121 -9.94 0.36 3.49
C SER A 121 -8.51 0.29 4.06
N LYS A 122 -8.15 -0.81 4.74
CA LYS A 122 -6.79 -1.01 5.26
C LYS A 122 -5.74 -1.08 4.15
N VAL A 123 -6.04 -1.73 3.03
CA VAL A 123 -5.12 -1.81 1.89
C VAL A 123 -4.82 -0.41 1.33
N ILE A 124 -5.84 0.46 1.24
CA ILE A 124 -5.66 1.85 0.80
C ILE A 124 -4.75 2.61 1.77
N VAL A 125 -5.01 2.51 3.08
CA VAL A 125 -4.18 3.15 4.12
C VAL A 125 -2.72 2.68 4.04
N ARG A 126 -2.48 1.38 3.92
CA ARG A 126 -1.12 0.82 3.79
C ARG A 126 -0.42 1.32 2.53
N LYS A 127 -1.13 1.42 1.40
CA LYS A 127 -0.58 1.97 0.16
C LYS A 127 -0.22 3.45 0.29
N ARG A 128 -1.09 4.26 0.92
CA ARG A 128 -0.82 5.67 1.21
C ARG A 128 0.41 5.83 2.09
N ARG A 129 0.50 5.11 3.21
CA ARG A 129 1.69 5.13 4.08
C ARG A 129 2.97 4.73 3.33
N LYS A 130 2.93 3.70 2.48
CA LYS A 130 4.09 3.32 1.64
C LYS A 130 4.48 4.41 0.66
N LEU A 131 3.50 5.11 0.09
CA LEU A 131 3.73 6.25 -0.78
C LEU A 131 4.35 7.40 0.03
N ASP A 132 3.76 7.79 1.14
CA ASP A 132 4.28 8.87 1.99
C ASP A 132 5.72 8.58 2.46
N TYR A 133 6.02 7.32 2.81
CA TYR A 133 7.38 6.88 3.11
C TYR A 133 8.32 6.96 1.89
N LYS A 134 7.84 6.59 0.69
CA LYS A 134 8.60 6.73 -0.56
C LYS A 134 8.85 8.22 -0.88
N MET A 135 7.86 9.08 -0.67
CA MET A 135 7.93 10.53 -0.89
C MET A 135 8.85 11.22 0.12
N SER A 136 8.87 10.76 1.38
CA SER A 136 9.78 11.28 2.42
C SER A 136 11.22 10.78 2.28
N SER A 137 11.47 9.83 1.36
CA SER A 137 12.83 9.42 1.07
C SER A 137 13.67 10.60 0.56
N ARG A 138 14.89 10.76 1.09
CA ARG A 138 15.84 11.81 0.64
C ARG A 138 16.02 11.84 -0.88
N ARG A 139 15.89 10.68 -1.52
CA ARG A 139 15.98 10.49 -2.96
C ARG A 139 14.82 11.14 -3.70
N PHE A 140 13.59 11.06 -3.17
CA PHE A 140 12.43 11.71 -3.78
C PHE A 140 12.48 13.22 -3.60
N VAL A 141 12.85 13.72 -2.41
CA VAL A 141 13.07 15.16 -2.21
C VAL A 141 14.10 15.73 -3.19
N SER A 142 15.22 15.02 -3.36
CA SER A 142 16.26 15.34 -4.35
C SER A 142 15.74 15.35 -5.79
N LEU A 143 14.76 14.48 -6.06
CA LEU A 143 14.15 14.33 -7.37
C LEU A 143 13.25 15.51 -7.70
N THR A 144 12.38 15.88 -6.75
CA THR A 144 11.49 17.03 -6.85
C THR A 144 12.28 18.31 -7.07
N GLU A 145 13.36 18.52 -6.31
CA GLU A 145 14.26 19.67 -6.46
C GLU A 145 14.86 19.74 -7.88
N ALA A 146 15.26 18.60 -8.45
CA ALA A 146 15.78 18.55 -9.81
C ALA A 146 14.70 18.84 -10.87
N ILE A 147 13.46 18.38 -10.65
CA ILE A 147 12.31 18.66 -11.52
C ILE A 147 11.97 20.14 -11.49
N GLU A 148 11.89 20.75 -10.31
CA GLU A 148 11.64 22.19 -10.13
C GLU A 148 12.73 23.01 -10.82
N ARG A 149 14.00 22.61 -10.64
CA ARG A 149 15.10 23.27 -11.33
C ARG A 149 14.98 23.16 -12.85
N MET A 150 14.57 22.02 -13.38
CA MET A 150 14.29 21.88 -14.81
C MET A 150 13.16 22.80 -15.28
N LYS A 151 12.07 22.93 -14.50
CA LYS A 151 10.97 23.84 -14.81
C LYS A 151 11.42 25.30 -14.86
N LEU A 152 12.32 25.72 -13.97
CA LEU A 152 12.90 27.08 -14.00
C LEU A 152 13.65 27.38 -15.30
N PHE A 153 14.21 26.36 -15.96
CA PHE A 153 14.84 26.49 -17.28
C PHE A 153 13.85 26.31 -18.45
N GLY A 154 12.54 26.31 -18.18
CA GLY A 154 11.49 26.17 -19.19
C GLY A 154 11.27 24.74 -19.69
N PHE A 155 11.86 23.73 -19.03
CA PHE A 155 11.65 22.34 -19.41
C PHE A 155 10.37 21.76 -18.80
N ALA A 156 9.69 20.89 -19.55
CA ALA A 156 8.52 20.15 -19.10
C ALA A 156 8.85 18.65 -18.89
N PRO A 157 9.49 18.27 -17.77
CA PRO A 157 9.90 16.88 -17.54
C PRO A 157 8.68 15.96 -17.35
N LYS A 158 8.66 14.85 -18.09
CA LYS A 158 7.68 13.77 -17.93
C LYS A 158 8.33 12.59 -17.22
N MET A 159 7.82 12.21 -16.04
CA MET A 159 8.31 11.06 -15.29
C MET A 159 7.81 9.75 -15.87
N THR A 160 8.69 8.74 -15.91
CA THR A 160 8.30 7.36 -16.21
C THR A 160 8.73 6.44 -15.07
N GLU A 161 7.77 5.83 -14.38
CA GLU A 161 8.05 4.84 -13.32
C GLU A 161 8.33 3.45 -13.90
N LYS A 162 9.32 3.31 -14.78
CA LYS A 162 9.79 2.00 -15.25
C LYS A 162 11.20 1.71 -14.73
N GLY A 163 11.29 1.14 -13.52
CA GLY A 163 12.52 0.56 -12.97
C GLY A 163 13.06 1.20 -11.68
N SER A 164 14.26 0.79 -11.26
CA SER A 164 14.94 1.22 -10.03
C SER A 164 15.67 2.58 -10.15
N ALA A 165 15.76 3.13 -11.35
CA ALA A 165 16.30 4.45 -11.64
C ALA A 165 15.16 5.41 -12.01
N SER A 166 15.21 6.64 -11.47
CA SER A 166 14.22 7.67 -11.79
C SER A 166 14.54 8.21 -13.18
N THR A 167 13.75 7.81 -14.17
CA THR A 167 13.90 8.21 -15.57
C THR A 167 12.91 9.30 -15.96
N PHE A 168 13.40 10.29 -16.70
CA PHE A 168 12.64 11.43 -17.18
C PHE A 168 12.71 11.53 -18.69
N PHE A 169 11.71 12.13 -19.30
CA PHE A 169 11.77 12.61 -20.67
C PHE A 169 11.66 14.13 -20.69
N VAL A 170 12.61 14.79 -21.34
CA VAL A 170 12.63 16.24 -21.55
C VAL A 170 13.04 16.49 -23.00
N ASN A 171 12.23 17.22 -23.76
CA ASN A 171 12.54 17.60 -25.15
C ASN A 171 12.97 16.41 -26.04
N GLY A 172 12.35 15.24 -25.86
CA GLY A 172 12.71 14.01 -26.59
C GLY A 172 13.87 13.22 -25.99
N TYR A 173 14.66 13.82 -25.10
CA TYR A 173 15.76 13.13 -24.42
C TYR A 173 15.29 12.31 -23.23
N LYS A 174 15.82 11.09 -23.12
CA LYS A 174 15.65 10.21 -21.96
C LYS A 174 16.77 10.42 -20.96
N LEU A 175 16.42 10.96 -19.80
CA LEU A 175 17.35 11.33 -18.73
C LEU A 175 17.29 10.33 -17.58
N VAL A 176 18.44 10.06 -16.96
CA VAL A 176 18.54 9.26 -15.74
C VAL A 176 19.00 10.13 -14.59
N PHE A 177 18.23 10.19 -13.50
CA PHE A 177 18.61 10.93 -12.30
C PHE A 177 19.38 10.07 -11.29
N ARG A 178 20.49 10.61 -10.79
CA ARG A 178 21.31 10.03 -9.73
C ARG A 178 21.61 11.11 -8.69
N CYS A 179 21.56 10.75 -7.41
CA CYS A 179 21.88 11.66 -6.31
C CYS A 179 22.89 11.01 -5.36
N THR A 180 23.86 11.79 -4.88
CA THR A 180 24.78 11.39 -3.82
C THR A 180 25.06 12.56 -2.88
N SER A 181 25.20 12.26 -1.60
CA SER A 181 25.75 13.16 -0.58
C SER A 181 27.09 12.66 -0.03
N LYS A 182 27.56 11.49 -0.51
CA LYS A 182 28.78 10.87 -0.02
C LYS A 182 29.96 11.39 -0.83
N SER A 183 30.92 12.00 -0.13
CA SER A 183 32.22 12.32 -0.71
C SER A 183 33.25 11.27 -0.31
N ILE A 184 34.24 11.08 -1.18
CA ILE A 184 35.42 10.25 -0.97
C ILE A 184 36.66 11.13 -1.13
N LEU A 185 37.72 10.80 -0.40
CA LEU A 185 39.03 11.42 -0.57
C LEU A 185 39.83 10.60 -1.59
N LEU A 186 40.35 11.24 -2.63
CA LEU A 186 41.30 10.63 -3.57
C LEU A 186 42.50 11.57 -3.73
N GLY A 187 43.64 11.15 -3.17
CA GLY A 187 44.79 12.02 -2.99
C GLY A 187 44.44 13.21 -2.08
N SER A 188 44.75 14.43 -2.51
CA SER A 188 44.44 15.68 -1.80
C SER A 188 43.03 16.23 -2.07
N ASN A 189 42.25 15.59 -2.94
CA ASN A 189 40.99 16.14 -3.44
C ASN A 189 39.78 15.33 -2.96
N ARG A 190 38.66 16.03 -2.72
CA ARG A 190 37.37 15.40 -2.39
C ARG A 190 36.51 15.25 -3.65
N TYR A 191 35.92 14.07 -3.83
CA TYR A 191 35.06 13.75 -4.95
C TYR A 191 33.72 13.18 -4.49
N PHE A 192 32.67 13.47 -5.22
CA PHE A 192 31.42 12.72 -5.14
C PHE A 192 31.52 11.47 -5.99
N ARG A 193 31.26 10.31 -5.38
CA ARG A 193 31.17 9.03 -6.11
C ARG A 193 29.72 8.71 -6.41
N ILE A 194 29.43 8.48 -7.69
CA ILE A 194 28.14 7.99 -8.16
C ILE A 194 28.39 6.68 -8.91
N SER A 195 27.88 5.57 -8.38
CA SER A 195 27.97 4.26 -9.03
C SER A 195 26.85 4.08 -10.05
N HIS A 196 27.17 3.40 -11.15
CA HIS A 196 26.16 2.83 -12.03
C HIS A 196 25.80 1.44 -11.49
N GLY A 197 24.55 1.24 -11.07
CA GLY A 197 24.07 -0.12 -10.80
C GLY A 197 23.95 -0.92 -12.11
N ASP A 198 24.21 -2.22 -12.06
CA ASP A 198 24.35 -3.12 -13.22
C ASP A 198 23.12 -3.26 -14.13
N ARG A 199 21.96 -2.67 -13.80
CA ARG A 199 20.67 -3.13 -14.36
C ARG A 199 19.76 -2.12 -15.07
N SER A 200 20.16 -0.92 -15.49
CA SER A 200 19.15 -0.04 -16.14
C SER A 200 19.59 1.11 -17.05
N ASN A 201 20.84 1.21 -17.48
CA ASN A 201 21.30 2.39 -18.25
C ASN A 201 21.35 2.16 -19.77
N GLY A 202 20.64 1.15 -20.29
CA GLY A 202 20.80 0.68 -21.69
C GLY A 202 20.37 1.66 -22.77
N HIS A 203 19.51 2.63 -22.46
CA HIS A 203 19.04 3.63 -23.43
C HIS A 203 18.74 4.93 -22.67
N CYS A 204 19.72 5.78 -22.45
CA CYS A 204 19.52 7.14 -21.93
C CYS A 204 20.49 8.08 -22.64
N ASP A 205 20.08 9.32 -22.85
CA ASP A 205 20.85 10.32 -23.57
C ASP A 205 21.72 11.13 -22.61
N PHE A 206 21.21 11.41 -21.42
CA PHE A 206 21.94 12.15 -20.38
C PHE A 206 21.73 11.56 -18.98
N PHE A 207 22.73 11.78 -18.13
CA PHE A 207 22.65 11.60 -16.69
C PHE A 207 22.57 12.95 -16.01
N ILE A 208 21.59 13.11 -15.12
CA ILE A 208 21.55 14.22 -14.18
C ILE A 208 22.08 13.71 -12.86
N CYS A 209 23.23 14.24 -12.46
CA CYS A 209 23.90 13.91 -11.21
C CYS A 209 23.73 15.07 -10.23
N LEU A 210 22.92 14.85 -9.19
CA LEU A 210 22.84 15.77 -8.06
C LEU A 210 23.87 15.38 -6.99
N CYS A 211 24.70 16.34 -6.61
CA CYS A 211 25.68 16.20 -5.55
C CYS A 211 25.39 17.20 -4.43
N ARG A 212 25.22 16.71 -3.21
CA ARG A 212 24.92 17.56 -2.04
C ARG A 212 26.15 17.73 -1.16
N ASN A 213 26.56 18.98 -0.94
CA ASN A 213 27.62 19.36 0.00
C ASN A 213 27.11 20.45 0.96
N ASN A 214 27.10 20.19 2.27
CA ASN A 214 26.76 21.20 3.30
C ASN A 214 25.51 22.04 2.97
N GLY A 215 24.42 21.39 2.54
CA GLY A 215 23.17 22.06 2.17
C GLY A 215 23.13 22.66 0.76
N LYS A 216 24.26 22.75 0.05
CA LYS A 216 24.31 23.21 -1.35
C LYS A 216 24.15 22.04 -2.32
N SER A 217 23.26 22.21 -3.29
CA SER A 217 23.01 21.29 -4.39
C SER A 217 23.81 21.69 -5.63
N ILE A 218 24.63 20.77 -6.14
CA ILE A 218 25.41 20.95 -7.37
C ILE A 218 24.91 19.94 -8.38
N TYR A 219 24.54 20.41 -9.58
CA TYR A 219 24.02 19.56 -10.64
C TYR A 219 25.07 19.38 -11.73
N PHE A 220 25.14 18.17 -12.28
CA PHE A 220 25.91 17.88 -13.48
C PHE A 220 25.00 17.20 -14.52
N VAL A 221 25.00 17.73 -15.73
CA VAL A 221 24.25 17.19 -16.88
C VAL A 221 25.25 16.56 -17.84
N ILE A 222 25.41 15.24 -17.76
CA ILE A 222 26.49 14.51 -18.45
C ILE A 222 25.89 13.67 -19.59
N PRO A 223 26.31 13.88 -20.85
CA PRO A 223 25.89 13.03 -21.96
C PRO A 223 26.32 11.58 -21.77
N ARG A 224 25.52 10.63 -22.27
CA ARG A 224 25.76 9.19 -22.12
C ARG A 224 27.13 8.76 -22.62
N HIS A 225 27.56 9.29 -23.77
CA HIS A 225 28.83 8.92 -24.40
C HIS A 225 30.07 9.35 -23.59
N VAL A 226 29.93 10.32 -22.69
CA VAL A 226 31.02 10.80 -21.82
C VAL A 226 31.02 10.09 -20.45
N MET A 227 29.93 9.39 -20.13
CA MET A 227 29.75 8.75 -18.83
C MET A 227 30.48 7.39 -18.78
N PRO A 228 31.36 7.15 -17.78
CA PRO A 228 32.07 5.87 -17.67
C PRO A 228 31.14 4.70 -17.39
N LYS A 229 31.60 3.48 -17.69
CA LYS A 229 30.79 2.25 -17.53
C LYS A 229 30.37 1.97 -16.08
N TYR A 230 31.26 2.19 -15.11
CA TYR A 230 31.07 1.72 -13.72
C TYR A 230 30.69 2.81 -12.71
N GLY A 231 30.91 4.08 -13.06
CA GLY A 231 30.54 5.22 -12.22
C GLY A 231 31.36 6.45 -12.53
N VAL A 232 31.01 7.56 -11.89
CA VAL A 232 31.72 8.82 -12.03
C VAL A 232 32.18 9.36 -10.68
N CYS A 233 33.36 9.97 -10.67
CA CYS A 233 33.88 10.79 -9.58
C CYS A 233 33.82 12.26 -10.00
N LEU A 234 33.00 13.07 -9.32
CA LEU A 234 32.80 14.49 -9.61
C LEU A 234 33.53 15.32 -8.54
N LEU A 235 34.43 16.21 -8.95
CA LEU A 235 35.27 16.97 -8.05
C LEU A 235 34.43 17.97 -7.24
N LEU A 236 34.70 18.03 -5.94
CA LEU A 236 34.15 19.06 -5.06
C LEU A 236 35.03 20.32 -5.18
N ASP A 237 34.41 21.43 -5.55
CA ASP A 237 34.99 22.62 -6.20
C ASP A 237 35.99 23.46 -5.36
N LYS A 238 37.06 22.86 -4.83
CA LYS A 238 38.05 23.54 -3.98
C LYS A 238 39.52 23.32 -4.40
N GLY A 239 39.79 22.85 -5.61
CA GLY A 239 41.15 22.64 -6.12
C GLY A 239 41.47 23.48 -7.36
N SER A 240 42.73 23.86 -7.54
CA SER A 240 43.26 24.56 -8.73
C SER A 240 43.14 23.76 -10.04
N ARG A 241 42.79 22.47 -9.96
CA ARG A 241 42.62 21.59 -11.11
C ARG A 241 41.16 21.48 -11.52
N LYS A 242 40.83 21.96 -12.73
CA LYS A 242 39.52 21.72 -13.35
C LYS A 242 39.36 20.23 -13.65
N SER A 243 38.26 19.63 -13.22
CA SER A 243 37.92 18.24 -13.56
C SER A 243 37.43 18.17 -15.01
N LYS A 244 37.61 17.03 -15.67
CA LYS A 244 37.07 16.79 -17.02
C LYS A 244 35.54 16.96 -17.09
N TYR A 245 34.85 16.85 -15.94
CA TYR A 245 33.40 17.02 -15.85
C TYR A 245 32.97 18.44 -15.43
N THR A 246 33.89 19.35 -15.17
CA THR A 246 33.56 20.73 -14.77
C THR A 246 32.72 21.44 -15.84
N LYS A 247 32.95 21.13 -17.13
CA LYS A 247 32.12 21.65 -18.25
C LYS A 247 30.66 21.19 -18.24
N TYR A 248 30.33 20.14 -17.49
CA TYR A 248 28.97 19.62 -17.36
C TYR A 248 28.26 20.12 -16.10
N LYS A 249 28.96 20.89 -15.25
CA LYS A 249 28.38 21.50 -14.06
C LYS A 249 27.32 22.52 -14.47
N ASP A 250 26.10 22.35 -13.98
CA ASP A 250 24.93 23.18 -14.31
C ASP A 250 24.69 23.36 -15.82
N ALA A 251 25.13 22.40 -16.64
CA ALA A 251 25.03 22.43 -18.10
C ALA A 251 23.62 22.07 -18.61
N TRP A 252 22.58 22.71 -18.06
CA TRP A 252 21.17 22.49 -18.42
C TRP A 252 20.87 22.86 -19.88
N HIS A 253 21.64 23.78 -20.46
CA HIS A 253 21.59 24.14 -21.88
C HIS A 253 21.81 22.95 -22.82
N LEU A 254 22.43 21.85 -22.36
CA LEU A 254 22.61 20.65 -23.17
C LEU A 254 21.27 19.95 -23.49
N LEU A 255 20.21 20.24 -22.73
CA LEU A 255 18.87 19.67 -22.91
C LEU A 255 17.99 20.48 -23.88
N THR A 256 18.50 21.57 -24.47
CA THR A 256 17.75 22.32 -25.49
C THR A 256 17.73 21.57 -26.83
N PRO A 257 16.62 21.65 -27.58
CA PRO A 257 16.41 20.87 -28.80
C PRO A 257 17.37 21.23 -29.95
N GLU A 258 18.01 22.40 -29.93
CA GLU A 258 18.96 22.83 -30.97
C GLU A 258 20.16 21.87 -31.12
N ASN A 259 20.54 21.16 -30.04
CA ASN A 259 21.63 20.19 -30.07
C ASN A 259 21.30 18.87 -30.78
N HIS A 260 20.03 18.62 -31.10
CA HIS A 260 19.61 17.37 -31.76
C HIS A 260 19.98 17.33 -33.26
N ARG A 261 20.32 18.48 -33.88
CA ARG A 261 20.70 18.56 -35.30
C ARG A 261 22.14 18.12 -35.60
N ASN A 262 23.00 17.99 -34.58
CA ASN A 262 24.44 17.72 -34.78
C ASN A 262 24.86 16.27 -34.48
N VAL A 263 23.92 15.36 -34.19
CA VAL A 263 24.22 13.93 -33.99
C VAL A 263 23.82 13.14 -35.23
N VAL A 264 24.75 13.13 -36.18
CA VAL A 264 25.03 12.14 -37.24
C VAL A 264 23.93 11.08 -37.47
N THR A 265 23.25 11.22 -38.62
CA THR A 265 22.58 10.13 -39.33
C THR A 265 23.65 9.10 -39.78
N PRO A 266 23.60 7.82 -39.39
CA PRO A 266 24.32 6.79 -40.13
C PRO A 266 23.55 6.55 -41.43
N ALA A 267 24.28 6.63 -42.54
CA ALA A 267 23.78 6.36 -43.88
C ALA A 267 23.15 4.95 -43.94
N ASN A 268 21.91 4.91 -44.40
CA ASN A 268 21.28 3.70 -44.91
C ASN A 268 22.13 3.17 -46.08
N THR A 269 22.52 1.91 -46.00
CA THR A 269 22.71 1.07 -47.18
C THR A 269 21.86 -0.18 -46.97
N ASP A 270 20.86 -0.29 -47.83
CA ASP A 270 20.03 -1.46 -48.00
C ASP A 270 20.88 -2.68 -48.39
N SER A 271 20.58 -3.83 -47.81
CA SER A 271 20.65 -5.09 -48.54
C SER A 271 19.58 -6.05 -48.02
N THR A 272 18.86 -6.58 -48.99
CA THR A 272 17.60 -7.30 -48.94
C THR A 272 17.84 -8.83 -48.83
N LEU A 273 16.77 -9.56 -48.44
CA LEU A 273 16.55 -11.02 -48.54
C LEU A 273 17.15 -11.85 -47.39
N GLY A 274 16.47 -12.77 -46.71
CA GLY A 274 15.13 -13.34 -46.82
C GLY A 274 15.02 -14.59 -45.92
N ALA A 275 13.83 -15.17 -45.89
CA ALA A 275 13.46 -16.54 -45.44
C ALA A 275 13.12 -16.83 -43.94
N ALA A 276 11.82 -17.12 -43.77
CA ALA A 276 11.24 -18.36 -43.26
C ALA A 276 11.18 -18.68 -41.74
N GLN A 277 9.92 -18.68 -41.27
CA GLN A 277 9.21 -19.74 -40.52
C GLN A 277 9.90 -20.44 -39.33
N SER A 278 9.27 -20.37 -38.15
CA SER A 278 8.89 -21.60 -37.42
C SER A 278 7.85 -21.27 -36.35
N SER A 279 6.67 -21.84 -36.54
CA SER A 279 5.65 -22.04 -35.52
C SER A 279 6.18 -22.94 -34.39
N LYS A 280 5.75 -22.72 -33.15
CA LYS A 280 5.63 -23.80 -32.15
C LYS A 280 4.56 -23.48 -31.12
N LYS A 281 3.70 -24.47 -30.94
CA LYS A 281 2.44 -24.53 -30.20
C LYS A 281 2.62 -24.65 -28.67
N SER A 282 1.60 -24.14 -27.98
CA SER A 282 0.90 -24.67 -26.79
C SER A 282 1.67 -25.30 -25.62
N GLY A 283 1.43 -24.74 -24.44
CA GLY A 283 1.50 -25.44 -23.16
C GLY A 283 0.50 -24.83 -22.18
N GLY A 284 -0.78 -25.21 -22.30
CA GLY A 284 -1.83 -24.81 -21.37
C GLY A 284 -1.64 -25.47 -20.00
N ARG A 285 -1.90 -24.71 -18.94
CA ARG A 285 -2.16 -25.23 -17.59
C ARG A 285 -3.49 -24.68 -17.07
N PRO A 286 -4.21 -25.44 -16.23
CA PRO A 286 -5.64 -25.29 -16.04
C PRO A 286 -6.00 -24.29 -14.93
N GLY A 287 -7.07 -23.54 -15.17
CA GLY A 287 -8.14 -23.28 -14.21
C GLY A 287 -7.79 -22.59 -12.89
N TYR A 288 -7.63 -21.28 -12.90
CA TYR A 288 -8.10 -20.44 -11.80
C TYR A 288 -9.34 -19.69 -12.28
N VAL A 289 -10.52 -20.11 -11.78
CA VAL A 289 -11.76 -19.35 -11.94
C VAL A 289 -11.62 -18.08 -11.12
N ASN A 290 -11.22 -17.01 -11.80
CA ASN A 290 -11.17 -15.67 -11.24
C ASN A 290 -12.57 -15.09 -11.41
N SER A 291 -13.38 -15.13 -10.36
CA SER A 291 -14.65 -14.40 -10.27
C SER A 291 -14.34 -12.90 -10.18
N GLY A 292 -13.88 -12.34 -11.30
CA GLY A 292 -13.61 -10.92 -11.45
C GLY A 292 -14.93 -10.18 -11.49
N SER A 293 -15.25 -9.51 -10.38
CA SER A 293 -16.11 -8.33 -10.46
C SER A 293 -15.49 -7.37 -11.46
N HIS A 294 -16.28 -6.96 -12.44
CA HIS A 294 -15.93 -5.98 -13.47
C HIS A 294 -15.69 -4.62 -12.78
N LEU A 295 -14.51 -4.46 -12.17
CA LEU A 295 -14.07 -3.19 -11.62
C LEU A 295 -13.62 -2.33 -12.80
N ASP A 296 -14.35 -1.24 -13.00
CA ASP A 296 -13.98 -0.14 -13.87
C ASP A 296 -12.48 0.20 -13.71
N PRO A 297 -11.66 0.09 -14.77
CA PRO A 297 -10.22 0.31 -14.69
C PRO A 297 -9.85 1.72 -14.20
N TYR A 298 -10.76 2.69 -14.34
CA TYR A 298 -10.59 4.06 -13.87
C TYR A 298 -10.90 4.25 -12.39
N ASN A 299 -11.69 3.35 -11.78
CA ASN A 299 -12.03 3.38 -10.36
C ASN A 299 -11.25 2.36 -9.50
N SER A 300 -10.27 1.69 -10.09
CA SER A 300 -9.38 0.84 -9.31
C SER A 300 -8.61 1.66 -8.27
N PRO A 301 -8.37 1.13 -7.06
CA PRO A 301 -7.52 1.80 -6.06
C PRO A 301 -6.11 2.12 -6.59
N GLY A 302 -5.65 1.44 -7.65
CA GLY A 302 -4.40 1.75 -8.33
C GLY A 302 -4.49 2.96 -9.26
N ALA A 303 -5.63 3.18 -9.92
CA ALA A 303 -5.87 4.35 -10.77
C ALA A 303 -6.02 5.63 -9.95
N GLN A 304 -6.80 5.60 -8.86
CA GLN A 304 -6.93 6.73 -7.93
C GLN A 304 -5.58 7.13 -7.31
N LEU A 305 -4.73 6.15 -6.99
CA LEU A 305 -3.38 6.41 -6.48
C LEU A 305 -2.46 7.07 -7.52
N ARG A 306 -2.54 6.65 -8.79
CA ARG A 306 -1.78 7.29 -9.89
C ARG A 306 -2.24 8.74 -10.10
N ALA A 307 -3.55 8.97 -10.04
CA ALA A 307 -4.11 10.32 -10.10
C ALA A 307 -3.65 11.19 -8.92
N GLU A 308 -3.57 10.63 -7.71
CA GLU A 308 -3.08 11.35 -6.51
C GLU A 308 -1.57 11.66 -6.56
N ILE A 309 -0.75 10.76 -7.12
CA ILE A 309 0.68 11.03 -7.37
C ILE A 309 0.82 12.19 -8.36
N ASN A 310 0.12 12.12 -9.48
CA ASN A 310 0.17 13.16 -10.50
C ASN A 310 -0.34 14.49 -9.93
N SER A 311 -1.50 14.49 -9.25
CA SER A 311 -2.05 15.72 -8.69
C SER A 311 -1.11 16.34 -7.67
N ARG A 312 -0.48 15.59 -6.77
CA ARG A 312 0.48 16.18 -5.80
C ARG A 312 1.77 16.67 -6.45
N VAL A 313 2.28 15.99 -7.47
CA VAL A 313 3.47 16.44 -8.24
C VAL A 313 3.19 17.71 -9.06
N TYR A 314 1.94 17.89 -9.49
CA TYR A 314 1.53 19.04 -10.31
C TYR A 314 0.80 20.15 -9.52
N ALA A 315 0.35 19.91 -8.29
CA ALA A 315 -0.32 20.90 -7.41
C ALA A 315 0.64 21.66 -6.49
N SER A 316 1.94 21.34 -6.49
CA SER A 316 2.98 22.15 -5.82
C SER A 316 3.55 23.24 -6.75
N GLY A 317 2.84 23.59 -7.82
CA GLY A 317 3.19 24.66 -8.77
C GLY A 317 2.35 25.89 -8.51
#